data_AF-A0A0A3HQN1-F1
#
_entry.id   AF-A0A0A3HQN1-F1
#
_cell.length_a   1.000
_cell.length_b   1.000
_cell.length_c   1.000
_cell.angle_alpha   90.00
_cell.angle_beta   90.00
_cell.angle_gamma   90.00
#
_symmetry.space_group_name_H-M   'P 1'
#
loop_
_entity.id
_entity.type
_entity.pdbx_description
1 polymer ?
#
loop_
_entity_poly.entity_id
_entity_poly.type
_entity_poly.pdbx_seq_one_letter_code
_entity_poly.pdbx_strand_id
1 'polypeptide(L)'
;MSNKCFADGCTNEALTEFCPECLANGGMKPVRRKTNEIEIIMTNVNEPPKIKLNGKEIKGIVELDYKYVTKSAEPGYHNFTVKYCDKESNTVRTVSANKIWEG
;
A
#
# COMPACT_ATOMS: atom_id res chain seq x y z
N MET A 1 11.05 -26.54 -2.32
CA MET A 1 9.94 -26.03 -1.49
C MET A 1 8.66 -26.26 -2.28
N SER A 2 7.74 -27.09 -1.80
CA SER A 2 6.47 -27.33 -2.51
C SER A 2 5.55 -26.13 -2.32
N ASN A 3 5.13 -25.51 -3.42
CA ASN A 3 4.07 -24.51 -3.42
C ASN A 3 2.76 -25.17 -2.98
N LYS A 4 2.13 -24.67 -1.91
CA LYS A 4 0.80 -25.11 -1.50
C LYS A 4 -0.24 -24.13 -2.04
N CYS A 5 -1.18 -24.64 -2.84
CA CYS A 5 -2.37 -23.92 -3.24
C CYS A 5 -3.36 -23.90 -2.07
N PHE A 6 -3.62 -22.74 -1.48
CA PHE A 6 -4.72 -22.56 -0.53
C PHE A 6 -5.98 -22.15 -1.29
N ALA A 7 -7.16 -22.53 -0.79
CA ALA A 7 -8.46 -22.27 -1.42
C ALA A 7 -8.74 -20.78 -1.70
N ASP A 8 -8.01 -19.88 -1.02
CA ASP A 8 -8.11 -18.43 -1.16
C ASP A 8 -7.01 -17.81 -2.05
N GLY A 9 -6.20 -18.64 -2.70
CA GLY A 9 -5.22 -18.27 -3.71
C GLY A 9 -3.77 -18.14 -3.24
N CYS A 10 -2.86 -18.07 -4.22
CA CYS A 10 -1.41 -18.06 -3.99
C CYS A 10 -0.98 -16.77 -3.28
N THR A 11 -0.32 -16.92 -2.13
CA THR A 11 0.33 -15.81 -1.43
C THR A 11 1.83 -15.91 -1.64
N ASN A 12 2.35 -15.16 -2.60
CA ASN A 12 3.75 -14.74 -2.54
C ASN A 12 3.78 -13.22 -2.69
N GLU A 13 4.40 -12.59 -1.69
CA GLU A 13 4.70 -11.17 -1.70
C GLU A 13 5.63 -10.87 -2.88
N ALA A 14 5.33 -9.79 -3.60
CA ALA A 14 6.18 -9.11 -4.57
C ALA A 14 6.29 -9.61 -6.02
N LEU A 15 5.78 -10.78 -6.43
CA LEU A 15 5.78 -11.15 -7.86
C LEU A 15 4.45 -11.78 -8.27
N THR A 16 3.81 -11.22 -9.31
CA THR A 16 2.76 -11.86 -10.10
C THR A 16 3.33 -13.06 -10.87
N GLU A 17 3.91 -14.03 -10.17
CA GLU A 17 4.14 -15.36 -10.72
C GLU A 17 2.86 -16.15 -10.53
N PHE A 18 2.07 -16.20 -11.60
CA PHE A 18 0.89 -17.05 -11.65
C PHE A 18 1.33 -18.52 -11.51
N CYS A 19 0.86 -19.20 -10.48
CA CYS A 19 1.09 -20.64 -10.33
C CYS A 19 0.46 -21.39 -11.51
N PRO A 20 1.23 -22.19 -12.29
CA PRO A 20 0.72 -22.88 -13.49
C PRO A 20 -0.45 -23.82 -13.19
N GLU A 21 -0.48 -24.43 -11.99
CA GLU A 21 -1.57 -25.32 -11.54
C GLU A 21 -2.90 -24.59 -11.32
N CYS A 22 -2.85 -23.29 -10.99
CA CYS A 22 -4.05 -22.47 -10.77
C CYS A 22 -4.67 -21.97 -12.09
N LEU A 23 -3.87 -21.83 -13.15
CA LEU A 23 -4.33 -21.45 -14.49
C LEU A 23 -5.11 -22.58 -15.18
N ALA A 24 -4.75 -23.83 -14.92
CA ALA A 24 -5.35 -25.01 -15.56
C ALA A 24 -6.78 -25.35 -15.08
N ASN A 25 -7.20 -24.88 -13.90
CA ASN A 25 -8.45 -25.29 -13.23
C ASN A 25 -9.59 -24.26 -13.28
N GLY A 26 -9.64 -23.38 -14.28
CA GLY A 26 -10.86 -22.58 -14.55
C GLY A 26 -11.01 -21.29 -13.75
N GLY A 27 -9.92 -20.52 -13.63
CA GLY A 27 -9.98 -19.06 -13.51
C GLY A 27 -10.10 -18.51 -12.09
N MET A 28 -8.97 -18.31 -11.43
CA MET A 28 -8.87 -17.38 -10.31
C MET A 28 -9.28 -15.98 -10.75
N LYS A 29 -10.32 -15.41 -10.11
CA LYS A 29 -10.54 -13.96 -10.20
C LYS A 29 -9.33 -13.27 -9.56
N PRO A 30 -8.71 -12.26 -10.19
CA PRO A 30 -7.66 -11.50 -9.55
C PRO A 30 -8.23 -10.90 -8.26
N VAL A 31 -7.65 -11.25 -7.12
CA VAL A 31 -7.93 -10.56 -5.86
C VAL A 31 -7.42 -9.14 -6.06
N ARG A 32 -8.32 -8.20 -6.42
CA ARG A 32 -8.02 -6.77 -6.42
C ARG A 32 -7.71 -6.39 -4.98
N ARG A 33 -6.46 -6.51 -4.56
CA ARG A 33 -6.00 -5.94 -3.30
C ARG A 33 -6.26 -4.45 -3.39
N LYS A 34 -7.05 -3.91 -2.47
CA LYS A 34 -7.26 -2.47 -2.36
C LYS A 34 -5.90 -1.85 -2.06
N THR A 35 -5.30 -1.19 -3.04
CA THR A 35 -4.11 -0.37 -2.83
C THR A 35 -4.50 0.76 -1.89
N ASN A 36 -3.70 1.00 -0.84
CA ASN A 36 -3.91 2.16 0.01
C ASN A 36 -3.51 3.42 -0.76
N GLU A 37 -4.37 4.42 -0.72
CA GLU A 37 -4.14 5.75 -1.25
C GLU A 37 -3.97 6.72 -0.08
N ILE A 38 -2.85 7.42 -0.04
CA ILE A 38 -2.58 8.49 0.91
C ILE A 38 -2.61 9.81 0.15
N GLU A 39 -3.53 10.69 0.50
CA GLU A 39 -3.65 12.04 -0.04
C GLU A 39 -3.20 13.04 1.03
N ILE A 40 -2.22 13.89 0.69
CA ILE A 40 -1.77 15.00 1.55
C ILE A 40 -2.21 16.30 0.89
N ILE A 41 -3.08 17.05 1.55
CA ILE A 41 -3.70 18.25 1.01
C ILE A 41 -3.19 19.46 1.79
N MET A 42 -2.49 20.35 1.09
CA MET A 42 -2.09 21.65 1.58
C MET A 42 -2.97 22.73 0.92
N THR A 43 -3.86 23.33 1.70
CA THR A 43 -4.78 24.37 1.19
C THR A 43 -4.27 25.78 1.49
N ASN A 44 -3.66 25.98 2.66
CA ASN A 44 -3.13 27.25 3.12
C ASN A 44 -1.79 27.02 3.83
N VAL A 45 -0.81 27.89 3.61
CA VAL A 45 0.52 27.82 4.23
C VAL A 45 0.48 27.99 5.76
N ASN A 46 -0.55 28.65 6.28
CA ASN A 46 -0.74 28.88 7.71
C ASN A 46 -1.65 27.84 8.38
N GLU A 47 -2.12 26.83 7.63
CA GLU A 47 -2.92 25.73 8.17
C GLU A 47 -2.14 24.43 8.08
N PRO A 48 -2.31 23.51 9.05
CA PRO A 48 -1.70 22.19 8.96
C PRO A 48 -2.27 21.43 7.74
N PRO A 49 -1.45 20.61 7.08
CA PRO A 49 -1.91 19.78 5.97
C PRO A 49 -2.97 18.77 6.45
N LYS A 50 -3.97 18.53 5.60
CA LYS A 50 -4.97 17.48 5.83
C LYS A 50 -4.48 16.19 5.19
N ILE A 51 -4.63 15.08 5.90
CA ILE A 51 -4.21 13.78 5.41
C ILE A 51 -5.42 12.87 5.31
N LYS A 52 -5.63 12.29 4.14
CA LYS A 52 -6.68 11.30 3.92
C LYS A 52 -6.06 9.95 3.60
N LEU A 53 -6.66 8.91 4.15
CA LEU A 53 -6.40 7.53 3.80
C LEU A 53 -7.64 6.96 3.11
N ASN A 54 -7.50 6.54 1.86
CA ASN A 54 -8.59 5.98 1.05
C ASN A 54 -9.84 6.89 1.06
N GLY A 55 -9.62 8.21 0.95
CA GLY A 55 -10.66 9.24 0.96
C GLY A 55 -11.18 9.67 2.35
N LYS A 56 -10.79 9.01 3.45
CA LYS A 56 -11.19 9.38 4.82
C LYS A 56 -10.12 10.22 5.49
N GLU A 57 -10.48 11.41 5.99
CA GLU A 57 -9.56 12.28 6.73
C GLU A 57 -9.12 11.65 8.06
N ILE A 58 -7.81 11.71 8.32
CA ILE A 58 -7.17 11.27 9.56
C ILE A 58 -6.75 12.51 10.33
N LYS A 59 -7.28 12.69 11.55
CA LYS A 59 -7.00 13.85 12.41
C LYS A 59 -5.88 13.64 13.42
N GLY A 60 -5.47 12.40 13.66
CA GLY A 60 -4.52 12.02 14.71
C GLY A 60 -3.21 11.53 14.15
N ILE A 61 -2.53 12.34 13.34
CA ILE A 61 -1.25 11.96 12.74
C ILE A 61 -0.17 11.98 13.82
N VAL A 62 0.57 10.86 13.93
CA VAL A 62 1.70 10.71 14.86
C VAL A 62 3.00 10.94 14.11
N GLU A 63 3.12 10.39 12.91
CA GLU A 63 4.35 10.43 12.12
C GLU A 63 4.04 10.31 10.63
N LEU A 64 4.82 11.04 9.82
CA LEU A 64 4.80 10.99 8.36
C LEU A 64 6.22 10.80 7.88
N ASP A 65 6.45 9.71 7.15
CA ASP A 65 7.74 9.40 6.57
C ASP A 65 7.64 9.30 5.05
N TYR A 66 8.63 9.86 4.37
CA TYR A 66 8.79 9.75 2.93
C TYR A 66 10.19 9.24 2.61
N LYS A 67 10.23 8.12 1.89
CA LYS A 67 11.46 7.49 1.46
C LYS A 67 11.46 7.28 -0.04
N TYR A 68 12.42 7.88 -0.73
CA TYR A 68 12.73 7.56 -2.11
C TYR A 68 13.84 6.50 -2.15
N VAL A 69 13.56 5.35 -2.75
CA VAL A 69 14.52 4.25 -2.89
C VAL A 69 14.83 4.07 -4.37
N THR A 70 16.09 4.22 -4.71
CA THR A 70 16.62 3.97 -6.05
C THR A 70 17.69 2.88 -5.95
N LYS A 71 17.64 1.91 -6.88
CA LYS A 71 18.75 0.99 -7.15
C LYS A 71 19.20 1.25 -8.57
N SER A 72 20.49 1.11 -8.84
CA SER A 72 21.11 1.46 -10.13
C SER A 72 20.54 0.75 -11.36
N ALA A 73 19.72 -0.30 -11.18
CA ALA A 73 19.15 -1.12 -12.25
C ALA A 73 17.61 -1.25 -12.20
N GLU A 74 16.91 -0.60 -11.26
CA GLU A 74 15.45 -0.68 -11.09
C GLU A 74 14.82 0.73 -11.10
N PRO A 75 13.57 0.88 -11.57
CA PRO A 75 12.82 2.12 -11.39
C PRO A 75 12.78 2.54 -9.92
N GLY A 76 12.91 3.84 -9.66
CA GLY A 76 12.81 4.36 -8.30
C GLY A 76 11.43 4.12 -7.69
N TYR A 77 11.39 3.87 -6.37
CA TYR A 77 10.16 3.71 -5.60
C TYR A 77 9.98 4.87 -4.63
N HIS A 78 8.82 5.48 -4.66
CA HIS A 78 8.35 6.42 -3.64
C HIS A 78 7.55 5.65 -2.61
N ASN A 79 8.00 5.66 -1.36
CA ASN A 79 7.28 5.06 -0.25
C ASN A 79 6.84 6.16 0.72
N PHE A 80 5.53 6.27 0.93
CA PHE A 80 4.92 7.16 1.90
C PHE A 80 4.34 6.32 3.04
N THR A 81 4.75 6.61 4.26
CA THR A 81 4.22 5.93 5.45
C THR A 81 3.55 6.94 6.38
N VAL A 82 2.34 6.61 6.82
CA VAL A 82 1.57 7.38 7.79
C VAL A 82 1.32 6.54 9.02
N LYS A 83 1.76 7.04 10.17
CA LYS A 83 1.41 6.50 11.48
C LYS A 83 0.37 7.40 12.13
N TYR A 84 -0.75 6.83 12.55
CA TYR A 84 -1.86 7.61 13.08
C TYR A 84 -2.60 6.89 14.20
N CYS A 85 -3.23 7.68 15.08
CA CYS A 85 -4.17 7.19 16.07
C CYS A 85 -5.55 7.04 15.43
N ASP A 86 -6.03 5.81 15.31
CA ASP A 86 -7.40 5.51 14.92
C ASP A 86 -8.30 5.69 16.14
N LYS A 87 -9.15 6.72 16.12
CA LYS A 87 -10.06 7.05 17.22
C LYS A 87 -11.15 6.00 17.43
N GLU A 88 -11.52 5.25 16.39
CA GLU A 88 -12.59 4.24 16.51
C GLU A 88 -12.11 3.02 17.29
N SER A 89 -10.88 2.59 17.03
CA SER A 89 -10.26 1.46 17.73
C SER A 89 -9.37 1.86 18.91
N ASN A 90 -9.11 3.16 19.09
CA ASN A 90 -8.18 3.73 20.06
C ASN A 90 -6.78 3.08 19.98
N THR A 91 -6.31 2.78 18.76
CA THR A 91 -5.01 2.15 18.50
C THR A 91 -4.17 2.97 17.53
N VAL A 92 -2.85 2.83 17.64
CA VAL A 92 -1.93 3.40 16.66
C VAL A 92 -1.78 2.43 15.49
N ARG A 93 -2.04 2.92 14.27
CA ARG A 93 -1.93 2.18 13.02
C ARG A 93 -0.85 2.77 12.14
N THR A 94 -0.25 1.92 11.31
CA THR A 94 0.74 2.31 10.31
C THR A 94 0.26 1.84 8.95
N VAL A 95 0.27 2.73 7.96
CA VAL A 95 -0.10 2.42 6.58
C VAL A 95 0.95 2.99 5.63
N SER A 96 1.29 2.23 4.60
CA SER A 96 2.21 2.63 3.55
C SER A 96 1.57 2.60 2.17
N ALA A 97 1.91 3.59 1.35
CA ALA A 97 1.57 3.64 -0.07
C ALA A 97 2.88 3.72 -0.88
N ASN A 98 2.99 2.85 -1.88
CA ASN A 98 4.16 2.76 -2.75
C ASN A 98 3.78 3.17 -4.16
N LYS A 99 4.57 4.04 -4.79
CA LYS A 99 4.40 4.43 -6.19
C LYS A 99 5.72 4.26 -6.94
N ILE A 100 5.65 3.59 -8.09
CA ILE A 100 6.79 3.44 -9.00
C ILE A 100 6.96 4.76 -9.76
N TRP A 101 8.20 5.22 -9.92
CA TRP A 101 8.51 6.31 -10.82
C TRP A 101 8.30 5.85 -12.27
N GLU A 102 7.27 6.38 -12.92
CA GLU A 102 7.08 6.28 -14.37
C GLU A 102 7.73 7.53 -14.98
N GLY A 103 8.93 7.36 -15.52
CA GLY A 103 9.67 8.37 -16.28
C GLY A 103 9.52 8.16 -17.78
#